data_AF-A0A920CQ35-F1
#
_entry.id   AF-A0A920CQ35-F1
#
_cell.length_a   1.000
_cell.length_b   1.000
_cell.length_c   1.000
_cell.angle_alpha   90.00
_cell.angle_beta   90.00
_cell.angle_gamma   90.00
#
_symmetry.space_group_name_H-M   'P 1'
#
loop_
_entity.id
_entity.type
_entity.pdbx_description
1 polymer ?
#
loop_
_entity_poly.entity_id
_entity_poly.type
_entity_poly.pdbx_seq_one_letter_code
_entity_poly.pdbx_strand_id
1 'polypeptide(L)'
;MQTTTQQQIARSVTIGRTLIAGSAAGVISAIAANLLAWGIIAANDFEFEMLNGVSITLSAFFANVIGALIYRVWLKKSSRVVIYYAILSLAMAVLMTVNTASNPMEPHIGAVANPLHFAVALLSLVLIPKFMQRAAAAVSKKG
;
A
#
# COMPACT_ATOMS: atom_id res chain seq x y z
N MET A 1 -20.24 15.07 10.62
CA MET A 1 -21.32 14.07 10.70
C MET A 1 -20.88 12.81 9.96
N GLN A 2 -20.63 11.70 10.66
CA GLN A 2 -20.46 10.39 10.02
C GLN A 2 -21.86 9.83 9.73
N THR A 3 -22.10 9.32 8.53
CA THR A 3 -23.38 8.65 8.24
C THR A 3 -23.46 7.34 9.05
N THR A 4 -24.67 6.94 9.42
CA THR A 4 -24.95 5.72 10.20
C THR A 4 -24.23 4.49 9.61
N THR A 5 -24.15 4.42 8.28
CA THR A 5 -23.43 3.39 7.51
C THR A 5 -21.92 3.37 7.75
N GLN A 6 -21.25 4.54 7.83
CA GLN A 6 -19.80 4.59 8.05
C GLN A 6 -19.39 4.15 9.46
N GLN A 7 -20.19 4.50 10.47
CA GLN A 7 -19.94 4.07 11.85
C GLN A 7 -20.12 2.56 12.02
N GLN A 8 -21.11 1.97 11.34
CA GLN A 8 -21.35 0.53 11.37
C GLN A 8 -20.21 -0.25 10.68
N ILE A 9 -19.72 0.25 9.54
CA ILE A 9 -18.52 -0.29 8.87
C ILE A 9 -17.32 -0.24 9.83
N ALA A 10 -17.05 0.91 10.45
CA ALA A 10 -15.89 1.08 11.35
C ALA A 10 -15.92 0.13 12.56
N ARG A 11 -17.10 -0.17 13.12
CA ARG A 11 -17.27 -1.12 14.22
C ARG A 11 -17.09 -2.59 13.80
N SER A 12 -17.38 -2.91 12.54
CA SER A 12 -17.32 -4.28 12.00
C SER A 12 -15.91 -4.75 11.58
N VAL A 13 -14.93 -3.84 11.49
CA VAL A 13 -13.57 -4.14 11.03
C VAL A 13 -12.70 -4.67 12.17
N THR A 14 -12.48 -5.98 12.16
CA THR A 14 -11.62 -6.69 13.13
C THR A 14 -10.13 -6.60 12.77
N ILE A 15 -9.27 -6.92 13.74
CA ILE A 15 -7.81 -6.96 13.49
C ILE A 15 -7.44 -8.02 12.46
N GLY A 16 -8.00 -9.23 12.55
CA GLY A 16 -7.74 -10.31 11.59
C GLY A 16 -8.12 -9.91 10.16
N ARG A 17 -9.24 -9.22 9.97
CA ARG A 17 -9.63 -8.69 8.64
C ARG A 17 -8.68 -7.63 8.11
N THR A 18 -8.14 -6.82 9.02
CA THR A 18 -7.19 -5.77 8.66
C THR A 18 -5.88 -6.39 8.19
N LEU A 19 -5.41 -7.43 8.89
CA LEU A 19 -4.23 -8.20 8.47
C LEU A 19 -4.48 -8.89 7.12
N ILE A 20 -5.62 -9.56 6.93
CA ILE A 20 -5.94 -10.20 5.64
C ILE A 20 -6.00 -9.17 4.50
N ALA A 21 -6.65 -8.02 4.72
CA ALA A 21 -6.74 -6.96 3.71
C ALA A 21 -5.35 -6.39 3.36
N GLY A 22 -4.53 -6.10 4.38
CA GLY A 22 -3.17 -5.60 4.19
C GLY A 22 -2.26 -6.62 3.51
N SER A 23 -2.31 -7.89 3.92
CA SER A 23 -1.54 -8.98 3.29
C SER A 23 -1.97 -9.22 1.84
N ALA A 24 -3.27 -9.23 1.54
CA ALA A 24 -3.75 -9.40 0.17
C ALA A 24 -3.31 -8.23 -0.72
N ALA A 25 -3.46 -6.98 -0.25
CA ALA A 25 -2.95 -5.80 -0.95
C ALA A 25 -1.42 -5.86 -1.11
N GLY A 26 -0.71 -6.35 -0.09
CA GLY A 26 0.74 -6.53 -0.08
C GLY A 26 1.21 -7.53 -1.13
N VAL A 27 0.60 -8.71 -1.22
CA VAL A 27 0.94 -9.72 -2.24
C VAL A 27 0.69 -9.18 -3.65
N ILE A 28 -0.46 -8.56 -3.89
CA ILE A 28 -0.77 -7.97 -5.21
C ILE A 28 0.24 -6.88 -5.56
N SER A 29 0.57 -6.01 -4.61
CA SER A 29 1.55 -4.93 -4.80
C SER A 29 2.95 -5.47 -5.03
N ALA A 30 3.35 -6.54 -4.31
CA ALA A 30 4.64 -7.19 -4.49
C ALA A 30 4.78 -7.78 -5.90
N ILE A 31 3.77 -8.49 -6.38
CA ILE A 31 3.77 -9.04 -7.75
C ILE A 31 3.89 -7.91 -8.78
N ALA A 32 3.03 -6.89 -8.68
CA ALA A 32 3.04 -5.77 -9.61
C ALA A 32 4.38 -5.01 -9.59
N ALA A 33 4.93 -4.76 -8.40
CA ALA A 33 6.21 -4.09 -8.23
C ALA A 33 7.37 -4.92 -8.79
N ASN A 34 7.42 -6.23 -8.54
CA ASN A 34 8.45 -7.10 -9.12
C ASN A 34 8.40 -7.12 -10.65
N LEU A 35 7.20 -7.20 -11.24
CA LEU A 35 7.03 -7.16 -12.70
C LEU A 35 7.47 -5.82 -13.28
N LEU A 36 7.11 -4.71 -12.63
CA LEU A 36 7.54 -3.38 -13.05
C LEU A 36 9.06 -3.21 -12.92
N ALA A 37 9.65 -3.65 -11.82
CA ALA A 37 11.10 -3.62 -11.60
C ALA A 37 11.82 -4.42 -12.67
N TRP A 38 11.39 -5.66 -12.90
CA TRP A 38 11.95 -6.52 -13.95
C TRP A 38 11.90 -5.85 -15.32
N GLY A 39 10.77 -5.24 -15.69
CA GLY A 39 10.63 -4.54 -16.97
C GLY A 39 11.58 -3.35 -17.11
N ILE A 40 11.73 -2.53 -16.07
CA ILE A 40 12.64 -1.37 -16.11
C ILE A 40 14.10 -1.83 -16.13
N ILE A 41 14.46 -2.78 -15.26
CA ILE A 41 15.83 -3.32 -15.15
C ILE A 41 16.25 -3.95 -16.48
N ALA A 42 15.42 -4.83 -17.05
CA ALA A 42 15.71 -5.50 -18.32
C ALA A 42 15.79 -4.52 -19.50
N ALA A 43 14.98 -3.46 -19.53
CA ALA A 43 14.99 -2.48 -20.61
C ALA A 43 16.22 -1.55 -20.59
N ASN A 44 16.90 -1.42 -19.45
CA ASN A 44 18.01 -0.49 -19.27
C ASN A 44 19.35 -1.18 -18.97
N ASP A 45 19.38 -2.52 -18.97
CA ASP A 45 20.55 -3.33 -18.63
C ASP A 45 21.15 -2.96 -17.26
N PHE A 46 20.26 -2.73 -16.27
CA PHE A 46 20.70 -2.41 -14.91
C PHE A 46 20.97 -3.67 -14.10
N GLU A 47 21.91 -3.58 -13.16
CA GLU A 47 22.17 -4.61 -12.16
C GLU A 47 22.20 -3.96 -10.77
N PHE A 48 21.56 -4.61 -9.80
CA PHE A 48 21.46 -4.14 -8.43
C PHE A 48 21.69 -5.29 -7.45
N GLU A 49 22.52 -5.08 -6.45
CA GLU A 49 22.72 -6.03 -5.35
C GLU A 49 21.56 -5.96 -4.35
N MET A 50 21.14 -4.74 -3.99
CA MET A 50 20.17 -4.52 -2.91
C MET A 50 18.74 -4.42 -3.42
N LEU A 51 18.52 -3.88 -4.62
CA LEU A 51 17.21 -3.84 -5.26
C LEU A 51 16.92 -5.14 -6.03
N ASN A 52 16.48 -6.17 -5.32
CA ASN A 52 16.14 -7.47 -5.88
C ASN A 52 14.71 -7.88 -5.53
N GLY A 53 14.24 -8.99 -6.11
CA GLY A 53 12.84 -9.37 -5.98
C GLY A 53 12.40 -9.67 -4.54
N VAL A 54 13.31 -10.12 -3.68
CA VAL A 54 13.03 -10.36 -2.26
C VAL A 54 12.85 -9.03 -1.52
N SER A 55 13.77 -8.07 -1.70
CA SER A 55 13.68 -6.76 -1.03
C SER A 55 12.46 -5.97 -1.48
N ILE A 56 12.09 -6.03 -2.76
CA ILE A 56 10.86 -5.45 -3.31
C ILE A 56 9.63 -6.11 -2.67
N THR A 57 9.60 -7.44 -2.62
CA THR A 57 8.47 -8.20 -2.07
C THR A 57 8.22 -7.86 -0.60
N LEU A 58 9.26 -7.91 0.23
CA LEU A 58 9.15 -7.59 1.65
C LEU A 58 8.70 -6.15 1.87
N SER A 59 9.31 -5.20 1.16
CA SER A 59 8.97 -3.78 1.27
C SER A 59 7.51 -3.51 0.88
N ALA A 60 7.06 -4.03 -0.26
CA ALA A 60 5.68 -3.85 -0.73
C ALA A 60 4.67 -4.53 0.20
N PHE A 61 4.99 -5.73 0.70
CA PHE A 61 4.12 -6.48 1.61
C PHE A 61 3.94 -5.76 2.94
N PHE A 62 5.03 -5.42 3.63
CA PHE A 62 4.96 -4.79 4.95
C PHE A 62 4.39 -3.37 4.88
N ALA A 63 4.70 -2.60 3.83
CA ALA A 63 4.10 -1.28 3.64
C ALA A 63 2.56 -1.35 3.58
N ASN A 64 2.01 -2.35 2.90
CA ASN A 64 0.56 -2.54 2.82
C ASN A 64 -0.06 -3.08 4.12
N VAL A 65 0.62 -3.96 4.85
CA VAL A 65 0.17 -4.42 6.17
C VAL A 65 0.10 -3.24 7.15
N ILE A 66 1.16 -2.45 7.23
CA ILE A 66 1.22 -1.24 8.06
C ILE A 66 0.14 -0.24 7.61
N GLY A 67 0.02 -0.03 6.30
CA GLY A 67 -0.99 0.82 5.70
C GLY A 67 -2.42 0.45 6.11
N ALA A 68 -2.75 -0.84 6.11
CA ALA A 68 -4.07 -1.32 6.53
C ALA A 68 -4.34 -1.08 8.02
N LEU A 69 -3.33 -1.25 8.87
CA LEU A 69 -3.43 -0.94 10.30
C LEU A 69 -3.70 0.55 10.54
N ILE A 70 -2.96 1.43 9.85
CA ILE A 70 -3.18 2.89 9.92
C ILE A 70 -4.58 3.24 9.43
N TYR A 71 -4.99 2.70 8.28
CA TYR A 71 -6.32 2.92 7.71
C TYR A 71 -7.42 2.52 8.69
N ARG A 72 -7.29 1.37 9.37
CA ARG A 72 -8.24 0.93 10.40
C ARG A 72 -8.36 1.94 11.54
N VAL A 73 -7.24 2.47 12.04
CA VAL A 73 -7.25 3.47 13.12
C VAL A 73 -8.00 4.72 12.68
N TRP A 74 -7.76 5.20 11.46
CA TRP A 74 -8.43 6.39 10.94
C TRP A 74 -9.90 6.16 10.55
N LEU A 75 -10.27 4.96 10.14
CA LEU A 75 -11.66 4.59 9.84
C LEU A 75 -12.57 4.79 11.06
N LYS A 76 -12.03 4.62 12.27
CA LYS A 76 -12.76 4.87 13.53
C LYS A 76 -12.84 6.36 13.90
N LYS A 77 -11.97 7.20 13.34
CA LYS A 77 -11.79 8.61 13.74
C LYS A 77 -12.36 9.61 12.75
N SER A 78 -12.53 9.26 11.47
CA SER A 78 -12.94 10.22 10.43
C SER A 78 -13.82 9.61 9.35
N SER A 79 -14.79 10.40 8.85
CA SER A 79 -15.58 10.09 7.66
C SER A 79 -14.80 10.24 6.35
N ARG A 80 -13.68 10.97 6.37
CA ARG A 80 -12.80 11.28 5.22
C ARG A 80 -11.54 10.41 5.19
N VAL A 81 -11.58 9.24 5.81
CA VAL A 81 -10.43 8.33 5.94
C VAL A 81 -9.71 8.04 4.62
N VAL A 82 -10.45 7.88 3.52
CA VAL A 82 -9.85 7.60 2.19
C VAL A 82 -8.97 8.75 1.74
N ILE A 83 -9.38 10.01 1.98
CA ILE A 83 -8.60 11.20 1.61
C ILE A 83 -7.33 11.27 2.45
N TYR A 84 -7.45 11.08 3.77
CA TYR A 84 -6.28 11.11 4.67
C TYR A 84 -5.29 10.00 4.33
N TYR A 85 -5.80 8.82 3.98
CA TYR A 85 -4.96 7.72 3.54
C TYR A 85 -4.30 7.98 2.19
N ALA A 86 -5.00 8.57 1.23
CA ALA A 86 -4.42 8.99 -0.05
C ALA A 86 -3.27 9.96 0.16
N ILE A 87 -3.48 10.99 0.99
CA ILE A 87 -2.44 11.97 1.32
C ILE A 87 -1.24 11.28 1.96
N LEU A 88 -1.45 10.41 2.95
CA LEU A 88 -0.36 9.68 3.60
C LEU A 88 0.42 8.81 2.60
N SER A 89 -0.26 7.96 1.84
CA SER A 89 0.39 7.02 0.93
C SER A 89 1.20 7.75 -0.15
N LEU A 90 0.64 8.83 -0.72
CA LEU A 90 1.34 9.64 -1.71
C LEU A 90 2.50 10.43 -1.10
N ALA A 91 2.31 11.01 0.09
CA ALA A 91 3.37 11.72 0.80
C ALA A 91 4.54 10.78 1.12
N MET A 92 4.27 9.55 1.57
CA MET A 92 5.33 8.56 1.80
C MET A 92 6.05 8.19 0.50
N ALA A 93 5.35 8.01 -0.63
CA ALA A 93 6.00 7.75 -1.92
C ALA A 93 6.92 8.90 -2.35
N VAL A 94 6.48 10.15 -2.15
CA VAL A 94 7.29 11.35 -2.41
C VAL A 94 8.51 11.41 -1.49
N LEU A 95 8.33 11.18 -0.18
CA LEU A 95 9.45 11.17 0.77
C LEU A 95 10.47 10.09 0.44
N MET A 96 10.02 8.88 0.06
CA MET A 96 10.91 7.81 -0.37
C MET A 96 11.63 8.17 -1.67
N THR A 97 10.95 8.81 -2.62
CA THR A 97 11.56 9.31 -3.86
C THR A 97 12.64 10.36 -3.59
N VAL A 98 12.36 11.32 -2.71
CA VAL A 98 13.33 12.33 -2.28
C VAL A 98 14.51 11.67 -1.57
N ASN A 99 14.25 10.70 -0.69
CA ASN A 99 15.32 9.97 0.00
C ASN A 99 16.21 9.21 -0.99
N THR A 100 15.63 8.48 -1.95
CA THR A 100 16.39 7.73 -2.96
C THR A 100 17.17 8.66 -3.89
N ALA A 101 16.63 9.83 -4.22
CA ALA A 101 17.33 10.82 -5.04
C ALA A 101 18.49 11.47 -4.29
N SER A 102 18.31 11.80 -3.00
CA SER A 102 19.31 12.47 -2.18
C SER A 102 20.37 11.51 -1.63
N ASN A 103 20.01 10.24 -1.40
CA ASN A 103 20.85 9.22 -0.80
C ASN A 103 20.73 7.90 -1.59
N PRO A 104 21.19 7.85 -2.86
CA PRO A 104 21.10 6.64 -3.66
C PRO A 104 21.98 5.55 -3.06
N MET A 105 21.40 4.39 -2.79
CA MET A 105 22.13 3.22 -2.28
C MET A 105 22.98 2.55 -3.35
N GLU A 106 22.58 2.65 -4.62
CA GLU A 106 23.27 2.13 -5.80
C GLU A 106 23.09 3.10 -6.98
N PRO A 107 24.00 3.13 -7.97
CA PRO A 107 23.83 3.94 -9.18
C PRO A 107 22.51 3.62 -9.89
N HIS A 108 21.81 4.64 -10.41
CA HIS A 108 20.55 4.48 -11.16
C HIS A 108 19.36 3.87 -10.39
N ILE A 109 19.50 3.54 -9.10
CA ILE A 109 18.44 2.90 -8.31
C ILE A 109 17.13 3.70 -8.31
N GLY A 110 17.21 5.03 -8.34
CA GLY A 110 16.05 5.92 -8.41
C GLY A 110 15.21 5.74 -9.67
N ALA A 111 15.79 5.33 -10.79
CA ALA A 111 15.06 5.06 -12.04
C ALA A 111 14.09 3.88 -11.89
N VAL A 112 14.37 2.96 -10.97
CA VAL A 112 13.54 1.77 -10.71
C VAL A 112 12.72 1.96 -9.43
N ALA A 113 13.36 2.35 -8.32
CA ALA A 113 12.75 2.49 -7.00
C ALA A 113 11.63 3.55 -6.96
N ASN A 114 11.81 4.69 -7.63
CA ASN A 114 10.81 5.76 -7.58
C ASN A 114 9.47 5.33 -8.22
N PRO A 115 9.45 4.78 -9.45
CA PRO A 115 8.23 4.18 -10.00
C PRO A 115 7.59 3.12 -9.10
N LEU A 116 8.40 2.27 -8.45
CA LEU A 116 7.92 1.24 -7.53
C LEU A 116 7.20 1.84 -6.32
N HIS A 117 7.75 2.90 -5.71
CA HIS A 117 7.13 3.58 -4.57
C HIS A 117 5.73 4.10 -4.91
N PHE A 118 5.57 4.73 -6.08
CA PHE A 118 4.26 5.22 -6.54
C PHE A 118 3.30 4.09 -6.90
N ALA A 119 3.77 3.04 -7.59
CA ALA A 119 2.94 1.89 -7.93
C ALA A 119 2.37 1.23 -6.66
N VAL A 120 3.21 0.98 -5.66
CA VAL A 120 2.79 0.41 -4.38
C VAL A 120 1.84 1.35 -3.64
N ALA A 121 2.11 2.65 -3.60
CA ALA A 121 1.23 3.62 -2.94
C ALA A 121 -0.16 3.70 -3.58
N LEU A 122 -0.24 3.69 -4.91
CA LEU A 122 -1.50 3.72 -5.65
C LEU A 122 -2.30 2.42 -5.47
N LEU A 123 -1.64 1.27 -5.56
CA LEU A 123 -2.28 -0.02 -5.29
C LEU A 123 -2.78 -0.10 -3.85
N SER A 124 -1.98 0.36 -2.89
CA SER A 124 -2.35 0.43 -1.48
C SER A 124 -3.60 1.28 -1.27
N LEU A 125 -3.63 2.48 -1.86
CA LEU A 125 -4.77 3.40 -1.83
C LEU A 125 -6.05 2.78 -2.40
N VAL A 126 -5.97 1.98 -3.45
CA VAL A 126 -7.15 1.36 -4.07
C VAL A 126 -7.58 0.09 -3.33
N LEU A 127 -6.64 -0.79 -3.03
CA LEU A 127 -6.93 -2.15 -2.56
C LEU A 127 -7.35 -2.18 -1.09
N ILE A 128 -6.68 -1.43 -0.21
CA ILE A 128 -6.95 -1.47 1.23
C ILE A 128 -8.38 -0.99 1.54
N PRO A 129 -8.84 0.19 1.07
CA PRO A 129 -10.23 0.60 1.28
C PRO A 129 -11.22 -0.40 0.70
N LYS A 130 -10.96 -0.91 -0.51
CA LYS A 130 -11.84 -1.86 -1.20
C LYS A 130 -11.99 -3.17 -0.43
N PHE A 131 -10.90 -3.75 0.07
CA PHE A 131 -10.94 -5.00 0.83
C PHE A 131 -11.55 -4.81 2.21
N MET A 132 -11.28 -3.68 2.87
CA MET A 132 -11.86 -3.39 4.19
C MET A 132 -13.38 -3.08 4.11
N GLN A 133 -13.86 -2.43 3.04
CA GLN A 133 -15.28 -2.16 2.85
C GLN A 133 -16.08 -3.38 2.36
N ARG A 134 -15.53 -4.18 1.45
CA ARG A 134 -16.19 -5.42 0.96
C ARG A 134 -16.43 -6.42 2.10
N ALA A 135 -15.46 -6.56 3.00
CA ALA A 135 -15.60 -7.46 4.15
C ALA A 135 -16.69 -6.99 5.13
N ALA A 136 -16.87 -5.68 5.32
CA ALA A 136 -17.93 -5.13 6.16
C ALA A 136 -19.32 -5.38 5.56
N ALA A 137 -19.48 -5.18 4.25
CA ALA A 137 -20.74 -5.41 3.54
C ALA A 137 -21.17 -6.88 3.55
N ALA A 138 -20.23 -7.83 3.49
CA ALA A 138 -20.53 -9.25 3.56
C ALA A 138 -21.05 -9.72 4.94
N VAL A 139 -20.63 -9.07 6.04
CA VAL A 139 -21.17 -9.35 7.38
C VAL A 139 -22.59 -8.83 7.54
N SER A 140 -22.86 -7.64 7.04
CA SER A 140 -24.19 -7.02 7.16
C SER A 140 -25.30 -7.81 6.46
N LYS A 141 -24.97 -8.72 5.53
CA LYS A 141 -25.95 -9.60 4.86
C LYS A 141 -26.20 -10.92 5.59
N LYS A 142 -25.38 -11.25 6.61
CA LYS A 142 -25.44 -12.53 7.33
C LYS A 142 -26.04 -12.41 8.74
N GLY A 143 -26.32 -11.20 9.22
CA GLY A 143 -27.00 -10.93 10.49
C GLY A 143 -28.30 -10.19 10.22
#